data_AF-A0A8T9AYL1-F1
#
_entry.id   AF-A0A8T9AYL1-F1
#
_cell.length_a   1.000
_cell.length_b   1.000
_cell.length_c   1.000
_cell.angle_alpha   90.00
_cell.angle_beta   90.00
_cell.angle_gamma   90.00
#
_symmetry.space_group_name_H-M   'P 1'
#
loop_
_entity.id
_entity.type
_entity.pdbx_description
1 polymer ?
#
loop_
_entity_poly.entity_id
_entity_poly.type
_entity_poly.pdbx_seq_one_letter_code
_entity_poly.pdbx_strand_id
1 'polypeptide(L)'
;AFWPEDFLPYDIPEARVLTFGYNSNAAFGNTTADIIDHAKDLLGSLIDKREEENETRRQIIFIAHSLGGIIIKALFLARIEPQYTSICESTIRIVFFGIPHRGSDKAAYGIASTVMHKPTSKLLSALQSNSDVLARLTSDFRHQLPNYQIITFYETKQLGVFKKEIYLDR
;
A
#
# COMPACT_ATOMS: atom_id res chain seq x y z
N ALA A 1 -12.78 15.31 -5.88
CA ALA A 1 -13.56 14.13 -5.48
C ALA A 1 -12.59 13.03 -5.08
N PHE A 2 -12.56 12.73 -3.78
CA PHE A 2 -11.82 11.62 -3.21
C PHE A 2 -12.84 10.54 -2.89
N TRP A 3 -12.99 9.60 -3.82
CA TRP A 3 -14.10 8.64 -3.83
C TRP A 3 -14.30 7.87 -2.51
N PRO A 4 -13.27 7.51 -1.70
CA PRO A 4 -13.52 6.84 -0.43
C PRO A 4 -14.23 7.76 0.57
N GLU A 5 -13.89 9.04 0.63
CA GLU A 5 -14.57 9.99 1.50
C GLU A 5 -15.95 10.37 0.95
N ASP A 6 -16.05 10.50 -0.38
CA ASP A 6 -17.29 10.93 -1.03
C ASP A 6 -18.37 9.82 -1.07
N PHE A 7 -17.98 8.55 -1.23
CA PHE A 7 -18.94 7.46 -1.46
C PHE A 7 -19.04 6.43 -0.32
N LEU A 8 -17.93 6.13 0.37
CA LEU A 8 -17.93 5.09 1.40
C LEU A 8 -18.90 5.38 2.55
N PRO A 9 -19.12 6.64 3.00
CA PRO A 9 -20.09 6.92 4.05
C PRO A 9 -21.54 6.59 3.68
N TYR A 10 -21.89 6.48 2.39
CA TYR A 10 -23.23 6.06 1.99
C TYR A 10 -23.47 4.56 2.21
N ASP A 11 -22.44 3.74 1.97
CA ASP A 11 -22.52 2.29 2.13
C ASP A 11 -22.15 1.84 3.56
N ILE A 12 -21.25 2.58 4.22
CA ILE A 12 -20.74 2.30 5.57
C ILE A 12 -20.66 3.62 6.36
N PRO A 13 -21.77 4.08 6.96
CA PRO A 13 -21.86 5.38 7.63
C PRO A 13 -20.87 5.56 8.79
N GLU A 14 -20.49 4.47 9.46
CA GLU A 14 -19.55 4.48 10.59
C GLU A 14 -18.08 4.35 10.16
N ALA A 15 -17.80 4.32 8.85
CA ALA A 15 -16.45 4.24 8.32
C ALA A 15 -15.70 5.55 8.55
N ARG A 16 -14.48 5.45 9.09
CA ARG A 16 -13.53 6.56 9.10
C ARG A 16 -12.57 6.39 7.93
N VAL A 17 -12.42 7.46 7.15
CA VAL A 17 -11.44 7.51 6.06
C VAL A 17 -10.21 8.29 6.55
N LEU A 18 -9.07 7.61 6.56
CA LEU A 18 -7.77 8.21 6.87
C LEU A 18 -6.86 8.14 5.64
N THR A 19 -6.08 9.19 5.42
CA THR A 19 -5.08 9.23 4.36
C THR A 19 -3.69 9.36 4.96
N PHE A 20 -2.74 8.58 4.45
CA PHE A 20 -1.34 8.69 4.81
C PHE A 20 -0.53 9.21 3.62
N GLY A 21 0.10 10.37 3.80
CA GLY A 21 1.01 10.95 2.82
C GLY A 21 2.45 10.58 3.13
N TYR A 22 3.20 10.18 2.10
CA TYR A 22 4.64 9.95 2.20
C TYR A 22 5.35 10.51 0.98
N ASN A 23 6.64 10.85 1.13
CA ASN A 23 7.46 11.31 0.02
C ASN A 23 7.97 10.11 -0.78
N SER A 24 7.36 9.82 -1.92
CA SER A 24 7.74 8.66 -2.76
C SER A 24 9.18 8.71 -3.27
N ASN A 25 9.75 9.90 -3.48
CA ASN A 25 11.15 10.05 -3.90
C ASN A 25 12.13 9.75 -2.76
N ALA A 26 11.74 10.01 -1.50
CA ALA A 26 12.53 9.62 -0.34
C ALA A 26 12.37 8.13 -0.06
N ALA A 27 11.11 7.68 0.00
CA ALA A 27 10.75 6.31 0.35
C ALA A 27 11.37 5.26 -0.56
N PHE A 28 11.46 5.57 -1.85
CA PHE A 28 11.94 4.60 -2.83
C PHE A 28 13.26 5.02 -3.45
N GLY A 29 13.88 6.13 -3.03
CA GLY A 29 14.99 6.74 -3.75
C GLY A 29 16.40 6.34 -3.30
N ASN A 30 16.55 5.74 -2.12
CA ASN A 30 17.86 5.51 -1.51
C ASN A 30 18.05 4.05 -1.06
N THR A 31 17.26 3.55 -0.11
CA THR A 31 17.49 2.23 0.51
C THR A 31 16.20 1.53 0.98
N THR A 32 16.32 0.25 1.32
CA THR A 32 15.28 -0.53 2.03
C THR A 32 14.89 0.09 3.38
N ALA A 33 15.86 0.70 4.08
CA ALA A 33 15.61 1.30 5.38
C ALA A 33 14.57 2.41 5.27
N ASP A 34 14.65 3.23 4.21
CA ASP A 34 13.68 4.31 3.96
C ASP A 34 12.25 3.78 3.76
N ILE A 35 12.08 2.62 3.09
CA ILE A 35 10.77 1.97 2.92
C ILE A 35 10.21 1.51 4.28
N ILE A 36 11.06 0.93 5.12
CA ILE A 36 10.68 0.44 6.45
C ILE A 36 10.36 1.62 7.37
N ASP A 37 11.14 2.69 7.30
CA ASP A 37 10.94 3.89 8.11
C ASP A 37 9.57 4.52 7.81
N HIS A 38 9.20 4.64 6.53
CA HIS A 38 7.85 5.11 6.19
C HIS A 38 6.73 4.14 6.61
N ALA A 39 7.00 2.83 6.67
CA ALA A 39 6.05 1.88 7.22
C ALA A 39 5.89 2.05 8.75
N LYS A 40 6.98 2.38 9.46
CA LYS A 40 6.95 2.72 10.88
C LYS A 40 6.26 4.06 11.13
N ASP A 41 6.47 5.06 10.29
CA ASP A 41 5.76 6.35 10.37
C ASP A 41 4.25 6.17 10.24
N LEU A 42 3.82 5.34 9.27
CA LEU A 42 2.42 4.97 9.09
C LEU A 42 1.86 4.28 10.34
N LEU A 43 2.59 3.29 10.86
CA LEU A 43 2.19 2.53 12.04
C LEU A 43 2.07 3.42 13.29
N GLY A 44 3.07 4.27 13.54
CA GLY A 44 3.09 5.22 14.66
C GLY A 44 1.93 6.19 14.56
N SER A 45 1.74 6.83 13.40
CA SER A 45 0.61 7.75 13.16
C SER A 45 -0.75 7.07 13.39
N LEU A 46 -0.87 5.78 13.02
CA LEU A 46 -2.10 5.03 13.22
C LEU A 46 -2.32 4.63 14.68
N ILE A 47 -1.27 4.31 15.44
CA ILE A 47 -1.36 4.10 16.89
C ILE A 47 -1.86 5.38 17.55
N ASP A 48 -1.16 6.49 17.32
CA ASP A 48 -1.46 7.78 17.94
C ASP A 48 -2.93 8.16 17.70
N LYS A 49 -3.39 8.01 16.45
CA LYS A 49 -4.78 8.33 16.10
C LYS A 49 -5.79 7.43 16.79
N ARG A 50 -5.50 6.14 16.93
CA ARG A 50 -6.40 5.19 17.61
C ARG A 50 -6.42 5.40 19.11
N GLU A 51 -5.31 5.80 19.72
CA GLU A 51 -5.24 6.11 21.15
C GLU A 51 -5.98 7.41 21.47
N GLU A 52 -5.77 8.46 20.68
CA GLU A 52 -6.47 9.76 20.81
C GLU A 52 -7.99 9.60 20.88
N GLU A 53 -8.53 8.69 20.07
CA GLU A 53 -9.98 8.50 19.91
C GLU A 53 -10.53 7.33 20.75
N ASN A 54 -9.67 6.63 21.51
CA ASN A 54 -10.00 5.43 22.27
C ASN A 54 -10.56 4.27 21.41
N GLU A 55 -9.95 4.03 20.24
CA GLU A 55 -10.41 3.10 19.21
C GLU A 55 -9.37 2.01 18.86
N THR A 56 -8.63 1.55 19.87
CA THR A 56 -7.55 0.56 19.77
C THR A 56 -7.99 -0.82 19.25
N ARG A 57 -9.29 -1.09 19.16
CA ARG A 57 -9.88 -2.32 18.61
C ARG A 57 -10.70 -2.14 17.33
N ARG A 58 -10.84 -0.90 16.82
CA ARG A 58 -11.59 -0.67 15.58
C ARG A 58 -10.94 -1.41 14.42
N GLN A 59 -11.75 -2.11 13.62
CA GLN A 59 -11.28 -2.86 12.46
C GLN A 59 -10.65 -1.95 11.41
N ILE A 60 -9.59 -2.44 10.78
CA ILE A 60 -8.78 -1.70 9.80
C ILE A 60 -8.87 -2.38 8.43
N ILE A 61 -9.09 -1.57 7.41
CA ILE A 61 -8.94 -1.96 6.01
C ILE A 61 -7.84 -1.08 5.41
N PHE A 62 -6.73 -1.69 5.00
CA PHE A 62 -5.70 -0.95 4.27
C PHE A 62 -6.06 -0.90 2.79
N ILE A 63 -6.06 0.30 2.21
CA ILE A 63 -6.22 0.49 0.77
C ILE A 63 -4.95 1.16 0.26
N ALA A 64 -4.25 0.49 -0.65
CA ALA A 64 -2.99 0.98 -1.18
C ALA A 64 -2.95 0.93 -2.69
N HIS A 65 -2.32 1.95 -3.27
CA HIS A 65 -2.17 2.10 -4.71
C HIS A 65 -0.70 2.27 -5.09
N SER A 66 -0.28 1.64 -6.18
CA SER A 66 1.07 1.66 -6.72
C SER A 66 2.16 1.41 -5.66
N LEU A 67 2.99 2.42 -5.36
CA LEU A 67 4.07 2.31 -4.39
C LEU A 67 3.61 2.19 -2.94
N GLY A 68 2.40 2.66 -2.62
CA GLY A 68 1.85 2.57 -1.27
C GLY A 68 1.68 1.12 -0.80
N GLY A 69 1.44 0.17 -1.72
CA GLY A 69 1.34 -1.24 -1.33
C GLY A 69 2.67 -1.85 -0.90
N ILE A 70 3.80 -1.23 -1.25
CA ILE A 70 5.11 -1.66 -0.73
C ILE A 70 5.25 -1.23 0.72
N ILE A 71 4.81 -0.02 1.07
CA ILE A 71 4.77 0.46 2.47
C ILE A 71 3.88 -0.46 3.31
N ILE A 72 2.69 -0.83 2.81
CA ILE A 72 1.81 -1.77 3.50
C ILE A 72 2.45 -3.16 3.66
N LYS A 73 3.20 -3.67 2.68
CA LYS A 73 3.92 -4.94 2.86
C LYS A 73 5.02 -4.83 3.92
N ALA A 74 5.76 -3.72 3.93
CA ALA A 74 6.82 -3.46 4.90
C ALA A 74 6.29 -3.32 6.33
N LEU A 75 5.07 -2.78 6.51
CA LEU A 75 4.36 -2.75 7.79
C LEU A 75 4.27 -4.14 8.43
N PHE A 76 3.98 -5.18 7.65
CA PHE A 76 3.89 -6.55 8.16
C PHE A 76 5.24 -7.22 8.41
N LEU A 77 6.35 -6.60 8.00
CA LEU A 77 7.67 -6.94 8.53
C LEU A 77 7.93 -6.26 9.88
N ALA A 78 7.51 -5.00 10.03
CA ALA A 78 7.74 -4.20 11.25
C ALA A 78 6.96 -4.73 12.46
N ARG A 79 5.92 -5.55 12.27
CA ARG A 79 5.13 -6.18 13.36
C ARG A 79 5.93 -7.06 14.34
N ILE A 80 7.20 -7.36 14.05
CA ILE A 80 8.09 -8.00 15.02
C ILE A 80 8.14 -7.16 16.31
N GLU A 81 7.91 -5.85 16.20
CA GLU A 81 7.80 -4.95 17.34
C GLU A 81 6.42 -5.07 18.02
N PRO A 82 6.35 -5.43 19.32
CA PRO A 82 5.10 -5.68 20.03
C PRO A 82 4.10 -4.51 20.00
N GLN A 83 4.57 -3.26 19.89
CA GLN A 83 3.71 -2.08 19.86
C GLN A 83 2.72 -2.08 18.68
N TYR A 84 3.01 -2.78 17.57
CA TYR A 84 2.17 -2.80 16.37
C TYR A 84 1.20 -3.99 16.31
N THR A 85 1.18 -4.83 17.35
CA THR A 85 0.34 -6.04 17.41
C THR A 85 -1.15 -5.70 17.25
N SER A 86 -1.62 -4.65 17.92
CA SER A 86 -3.03 -4.22 17.88
C SER A 86 -3.49 -3.80 16.48
N ILE A 87 -2.59 -3.24 15.66
CA ILE A 87 -2.89 -2.91 14.26
C ILE A 87 -3.04 -4.19 13.44
N CYS A 88 -2.13 -5.15 13.62
CA CYS A 88 -2.16 -6.41 12.90
C CYS A 88 -3.42 -7.22 13.23
N GLU A 89 -3.80 -7.31 14.50
CA GLU A 89 -5.01 -8.02 14.96
C GLU A 89 -6.31 -7.33 14.52
N SER A 90 -6.28 -6.01 14.41
CA SER A 90 -7.44 -5.23 13.96
C SER A 90 -7.56 -5.18 12.43
N THR A 91 -6.51 -5.56 11.69
CA THR A 91 -6.54 -5.56 10.23
C THR A 91 -7.33 -6.74 9.71
N ILE A 92 -8.44 -6.47 9.05
CA ILE A 92 -9.33 -7.51 8.51
C ILE A 92 -9.16 -7.70 7.00
N ARG A 93 -8.76 -6.64 6.29
CA ARG A 93 -8.64 -6.66 4.81
C ARG A 93 -7.52 -5.75 4.32
N ILE A 94 -6.96 -6.12 3.17
CA ILE A 94 -6.00 -5.29 2.43
C ILE A 94 -6.43 -5.24 0.96
N VAL A 95 -6.53 -4.04 0.41
CA VAL A 95 -6.91 -3.79 -0.97
C VAL A 95 -5.75 -3.15 -1.70
N PHE A 96 -5.31 -3.80 -2.77
CA PHE A 96 -4.17 -3.39 -3.59
C PHE A 96 -4.64 -2.96 -4.98
N PHE A 97 -4.17 -1.79 -5.44
CA PHE A 97 -4.42 -1.29 -6.79
C PHE A 97 -3.08 -1.08 -7.52
N GLY A 98 -2.85 -1.84 -8.59
CA GLY A 98 -1.71 -1.64 -9.48
C GLY A 98 -0.36 -1.70 -8.78
N ILE A 99 -0.17 -2.61 -7.82
CA ILE A 99 1.08 -2.70 -7.04
C ILE A 99 2.13 -3.48 -7.85
N PRO A 100 3.38 -3.01 -7.96
CA PRO A 100 4.46 -3.75 -8.61
C PRO A 100 4.96 -4.88 -7.69
N HIS A 101 4.15 -5.94 -7.48
CA HIS A 101 4.47 -7.02 -6.55
C HIS A 101 5.77 -7.78 -6.86
N ARG A 102 6.31 -7.69 -8.08
CA ARG A 102 7.48 -8.49 -8.50
C ARG A 102 8.69 -7.70 -8.94
N GLY A 103 8.71 -6.36 -8.81
CA GLY A 103 9.90 -5.54 -9.03
C GLY A 103 10.60 -5.70 -10.40
N SER A 104 10.02 -6.39 -11.40
CA SER A 104 10.72 -6.63 -12.66
C SER A 104 10.81 -5.35 -13.49
N ASP A 105 11.97 -5.14 -14.13
CA ASP A 105 12.34 -3.92 -14.87
C ASP A 105 11.22 -3.33 -15.73
N LYS A 106 10.45 -4.18 -16.42
CA LYS A 106 9.35 -3.75 -17.30
C LYS A 106 8.02 -3.52 -16.56
N ALA A 107 7.74 -4.29 -15.51
CA ALA A 107 6.49 -4.17 -14.75
C ALA A 107 6.52 -2.95 -13.82
N ALA A 108 7.68 -2.69 -13.18
CA ALA A 108 7.88 -1.48 -12.38
C ALA A 108 7.80 -0.22 -13.26
N TYR A 109 8.42 -0.24 -14.44
CA TYR A 109 8.32 0.84 -15.43
C TYR A 109 6.89 1.03 -15.95
N GLY A 110 6.20 -0.05 -16.34
CA GLY A 110 4.83 0.00 -16.83
C GLY A 110 3.85 0.52 -15.79
N ILE A 111 3.93 0.04 -14.55
CA ILE A 111 3.08 0.51 -13.46
C ILE A 111 3.41 1.96 -13.09
N ALA A 112 4.69 2.32 -12.97
CA ALA A 112 5.09 3.68 -12.65
C ALA A 112 4.70 4.69 -13.74
N SER A 113 4.80 4.31 -15.02
CA SER A 113 4.45 5.18 -16.16
C SER A 113 2.95 5.28 -16.42
N THR A 114 2.18 4.23 -16.17
CA THR A 114 0.71 4.29 -16.28
C THR A 114 0.08 5.01 -15.10
N VAL A 115 0.65 4.87 -13.90
CA VAL A 115 0.10 5.46 -12.67
C VAL A 115 0.59 6.88 -12.43
N MET A 116 1.88 7.15 -12.62
CA MET A 116 2.41 8.52 -12.55
C MET A 116 2.47 9.08 -13.96
N HIS A 117 1.78 10.18 -14.20
CA HIS A 117 1.81 10.85 -15.51
C HIS A 117 3.24 11.14 -16.02
N LYS A 118 4.23 11.24 -15.12
CA LYS A 118 5.68 11.19 -15.40
C LYS A 118 6.45 10.65 -14.18
N PRO A 119 6.83 9.36 -14.11
CA PRO A 119 7.75 8.89 -13.07
C PRO A 119 9.13 9.56 -13.23
N THR A 120 9.76 9.96 -12.13
CA THR A 120 11.12 10.54 -12.19
C THR A 120 12.15 9.45 -12.49
N SER A 121 13.22 9.79 -13.20
CA SER A 121 14.33 8.85 -13.47
C SER A 121 14.91 8.28 -12.17
N LYS A 122 15.02 9.12 -11.12
CA LYS A 122 15.47 8.70 -9.79
C LYS A 122 14.58 7.61 -9.19
N LEU A 123 13.26 7.78 -9.26
CA LEU A 123 12.31 6.80 -8.74
C LEU A 123 12.35 5.49 -9.54
N LEU A 124 12.47 5.58 -10.86
CA LEU A 124 12.62 4.40 -11.72
C LEU A 124 13.91 3.64 -11.38
N SER A 125 15.05 4.33 -11.34
CA SER A 125 16.34 3.72 -10.98
C SER A 125 16.30 3.07 -9.62
N ALA A 126 15.66 3.70 -8.65
CA ALA A 126 15.64 3.18 -7.30
C ALA A 126 14.62 2.04 -7.10
N LEU A 127 13.55 1.96 -7.90
CA LEU A 127 12.73 0.74 -7.98
C LEU A 127 13.51 -0.44 -8.58
N GLN A 128 14.38 -0.18 -9.56
CA GLN A 128 15.26 -1.19 -10.13
C GLN A 128 16.33 -1.62 -9.13
N SER A 129 17.02 -0.67 -8.49
CA SER A 129 18.05 -0.96 -7.49
C SER A 129 17.52 -1.71 -6.27
N ASN A 130 16.23 -1.53 -5.94
CA ASN A 130 15.58 -2.22 -4.82
C ASN A 130 14.81 -3.49 -5.24
N SER A 131 14.97 -4.01 -6.47
CA SER A 131 14.18 -5.15 -6.97
C SER A 131 14.23 -6.39 -6.07
N ASP A 132 15.40 -6.72 -5.54
CA ASP A 132 15.62 -7.87 -4.65
C ASP A 132 14.91 -7.69 -3.31
N VAL A 133 14.89 -6.45 -2.82
CA VAL A 133 14.22 -6.06 -1.58
C VAL A 133 12.71 -6.15 -1.77
N LEU A 134 12.18 -5.64 -2.87
CA LEU A 134 10.77 -5.74 -3.21
C LEU A 134 10.32 -7.20 -3.40
N ALA A 135 11.20 -8.04 -3.96
CA ALA A 135 10.99 -9.47 -4.09
C ALA A 135 10.95 -10.16 -2.72
N ARG A 136 11.88 -9.83 -1.81
CA ARG A 136 11.91 -10.31 -0.42
C ARG A 136 10.67 -9.88 0.36
N LEU A 137 10.36 -8.59 0.38
CA LEU A 137 9.14 -8.04 0.99
C LEU A 137 7.89 -8.77 0.50
N THR A 138 7.81 -9.03 -0.80
CA THR A 138 6.67 -9.76 -1.36
C THR A 138 6.70 -11.24 -0.97
N SER A 139 7.87 -11.87 -0.90
CA SER A 139 8.02 -13.25 -0.43
C SER A 139 7.57 -13.39 1.02
N ASP A 140 8.04 -12.52 1.91
CA ASP A 140 7.73 -12.59 3.33
C ASP A 140 6.24 -12.29 3.58
N PHE A 141 5.69 -11.32 2.85
CA PHE A 141 4.26 -11.02 2.88
C PHE A 141 3.39 -12.20 2.41
N ARG A 142 3.88 -13.09 1.54
CA ARG A 142 3.11 -14.28 1.11
C ARG A 142 2.76 -15.20 2.28
N HIS A 143 3.61 -15.27 3.29
CA HIS A 143 3.33 -16.06 4.49
C HIS A 143 2.20 -15.46 5.35
N GLN A 144 1.79 -14.22 5.06
CA GLN A 144 0.73 -13.50 5.78
C GLN A 144 -0.62 -13.53 5.09
N LEU A 145 -0.67 -13.97 3.83
CA LEU A 145 -1.92 -14.10 3.08
C LEU A 145 -3.01 -14.89 3.83
N PRO A 146 -2.71 -15.95 4.61
CA PRO A 146 -3.76 -16.68 5.32
C PRO A 146 -4.47 -15.87 6.41
N ASN A 147 -3.85 -14.82 6.93
CA ASN A 147 -4.37 -14.03 8.05
C ASN A 147 -5.28 -12.87 7.59
N TYR A 148 -5.28 -12.55 6.29
CA TYR A 148 -5.93 -11.35 5.76
C TYR A 148 -6.68 -11.66 4.47
N GLN A 149 -7.89 -11.13 4.31
CA GLN A 149 -8.52 -11.12 3.00
C GLN A 149 -7.87 -10.04 2.13
N ILE A 150 -7.17 -10.46 1.08
CA ILE A 150 -6.42 -9.57 0.19
C ILE A 150 -7.11 -9.52 -1.17
N ILE A 151 -7.47 -8.31 -1.59
CA ILE A 151 -8.12 -8.05 -2.87
C ILE A 151 -7.15 -7.24 -3.72
N THR A 152 -6.80 -7.74 -4.92
CA THR A 152 -5.84 -7.06 -5.80
C THR A 152 -6.49 -6.71 -7.13
N PHE A 153 -6.42 -5.43 -7.49
CA PHE A 153 -6.87 -4.88 -8.76
C PHE A 153 -5.65 -4.53 -9.61
N TYR A 154 -5.68 -4.94 -10.88
CA TYR A 154 -4.64 -4.61 -11.86
C TYR A 154 -5.27 -4.31 -13.22
N GLU A 155 -4.56 -3.53 -14.03
CA GLU A 155 -5.01 -3.14 -15.35
C GLU A 155 -4.76 -4.27 -16.36
N THR A 156 -5.78 -4.62 -17.15
CA THR A 156 -5.74 -5.76 -18.09
C THR A 156 -5.73 -5.33 -19.57
N LYS A 157 -5.97 -4.06 -19.88
CA LYS A 157 -6.00 -3.52 -21.25
C LYS A 157 -5.16 -2.25 -21.35
N GLN A 158 -4.45 -2.08 -22.46
CA GLN A 158 -3.72 -0.84 -22.77
C GLN A 158 -4.73 0.28 -23.02
N LEU A 159 -4.76 1.28 -22.14
CA LEU A 159 -5.68 2.42 -22.23
C LEU A 159 -5.37 3.28 -23.46
N GLY A 160 -6.09 3.02 -24.55
CA GLY A 160 -6.43 4.07 -25.51
C GLY A 160 -7.20 5.17 -24.78
N VAL A 161 -6.73 6.40 -24.95
CA VAL A 161 -7.23 7.68 -24.41
C VAL A 161 -8.74 7.62 -24.05
N PHE A 162 -9.05 7.49 -22.76
CA PHE A 162 -10.38 7.51 -22.09
C PHE A 162 -11.36 6.34 -22.33
N LYS A 163 -11.44 5.41 -21.37
CA LYS A 163 -12.65 5.01 -20.60
C LYS A 163 -12.28 3.88 -19.63
N LYS A 164 -12.54 4.06 -18.33
CA LYS A 164 -12.22 3.09 -17.27
C LYS A 164 -13.44 2.22 -16.96
N GLU A 165 -13.27 0.91 -17.06
CA GLU A 165 -14.05 -0.08 -16.31
C GLU A 165 -13.07 -0.93 -15.49
N ILE A 166 -13.36 -1.10 -14.21
CA ILE A 166 -12.58 -1.91 -13.26
C ILE A 166 -13.36 -3.20 -13.04
N TYR A 167 -12.71 -4.35 -13.20
CA TYR A 167 -13.30 -5.67 -12.92
C TYR A 167 -12.56 -6.35 -11.76
N LEU A 168 -13.34 -7.03 -10.91
CA LEU A 168 -12.90 -7.81 -9.75
C LEU A 168 -12.43 -9.21 -10.18
N ASP A 169 -11.32 -9.68 -9.60
CA ASP A 169 -11.03 -11.12 -9.50
C ASP A 169 -11.31 -11.56 -8.05
N ARG A 170 -12.02 -12.67 -7.88
CA ARG A 170 -12.55 -13.14 -6.57
C ARG A 170 -11.57 -14.07 -5.87
#